data_AF-A0AAD0JK99-F1
#
_entry.id   AF-A0AAD0JK99-F1
#
_cell.length_a   1.000
_cell.length_b   1.000
_cell.length_c   1.000
_cell.angle_alpha   90.00
_cell.angle_beta   90.00
_cell.angle_gamma   90.00
#
_symmetry.space_group_name_H-M   'P 1'
#
loop_
_entity.id
_entity.type
_entity.pdbx_description
1 polymer ?
#
loop_
_entity_poly.entity_id
_entity_poly.type
_entity_poly.pdbx_seq_one_letter_code
_entity_poly.pdbx_strand_id
1 'polypeptide(L)'
;MWRSERRWLLLCLLALAGMAGAQPMPGRVIDLATGQALDEAGFTQRVAGAQRVLLGERHDVEADHAAQRWLLAALQRQRPQGALVLEMIAQERQARLQRVQRWLAKGNRADGSRLQELLGWDSRWPWQAYGGLVQDACAAGIALHGGNLSRAEVDALLASTEPVRFPVADARQRLSAVVLAQHAGAAPMLEGMLAVQQARDTRMAQVLATSPAPALLVAGRWHVLRGTGVPGYLPPATPALVIALAAPGEALDVGDADLLWVTADE
;
A
#
# COMPACT_ATOMS: atom_id res chain seq x y z
N MET A 1 68.94 -18.82 -29.60
CA MET A 1 68.19 -19.31 -28.42
C MET A 1 67.47 -18.13 -27.79
N TRP A 2 66.17 -18.29 -27.63
CA TRP A 2 65.14 -17.27 -27.47
C TRP A 2 65.15 -16.60 -26.09
N ARG A 3 65.04 -15.27 -26.04
CA ARG A 3 64.71 -14.49 -24.83
C ARG A 3 63.19 -14.31 -24.77
N SER A 4 62.57 -14.72 -23.66
CA SER A 4 61.13 -14.60 -23.42
C SER A 4 60.83 -13.28 -22.71
N GLU A 5 60.20 -12.34 -23.43
CA GLU A 5 59.62 -11.11 -22.91
C GLU A 5 58.18 -11.39 -22.45
N ARG A 6 57.91 -11.35 -21.15
CA ARG A 6 56.55 -11.42 -20.59
C ARG A 6 55.92 -10.02 -20.63
N ARG A 7 55.02 -9.81 -21.59
CA ARG A 7 54.14 -8.64 -21.67
C ARG A 7 53.10 -8.69 -20.55
N TRP A 8 53.14 -7.73 -19.63
CA TRP A 8 52.05 -7.47 -18.69
C TRP A 8 50.97 -6.65 -19.40
N LEU A 9 49.85 -7.29 -19.75
CA LEU A 9 48.64 -6.59 -20.17
C LEU A 9 47.90 -6.13 -18.92
N LEU A 10 47.94 -4.82 -18.64
CA LEU A 10 47.04 -4.17 -17.70
C LEU A 10 45.63 -4.18 -18.31
N LEU A 11 44.78 -5.10 -17.84
CA LEU A 11 43.35 -5.08 -18.07
C LEU A 11 42.74 -3.97 -17.22
N CYS A 12 42.43 -2.83 -17.84
CA CYS A 12 41.53 -1.83 -17.28
C CYS A 12 40.12 -2.42 -17.18
N LEU A 13 39.76 -2.94 -16.00
CA LEU A 13 38.38 -3.24 -15.65
C LEU A 13 37.64 -1.91 -15.43
N LEU A 14 37.00 -1.41 -16.50
CA LEU A 14 35.95 -0.41 -16.38
C LEU A 14 34.75 -1.07 -15.68
N ALA A 15 34.63 -0.85 -14.37
CA ALA A 15 33.40 -1.11 -13.66
C ALA A 15 32.34 -0.13 -14.16
N LEU A 16 31.51 -0.59 -15.11
CA LEU A 16 30.24 0.05 -15.41
C LEU A 16 29.34 -0.15 -14.18
N ALA A 17 29.46 0.77 -13.22
CA ALA A 17 28.40 1.00 -12.26
C ALA A 17 27.18 1.43 -13.09
N GLY A 18 26.26 0.51 -13.32
CA GLY A 18 24.96 0.84 -13.89
C GLY A 18 24.32 1.86 -12.96
N MET A 19 24.28 3.12 -13.37
CA MET A 19 23.39 4.09 -12.76
C MET A 19 21.98 3.58 -13.07
N ALA A 20 21.38 2.85 -12.14
CA ALA A 20 19.96 2.59 -12.18
C ALA A 20 19.28 3.96 -12.13
N GLY A 21 18.93 4.49 -13.30
CA GLY A 21 18.15 5.72 -13.40
C GLY A 21 16.90 5.56 -12.56
N ALA A 22 16.50 6.63 -11.85
CA ALA A 22 15.23 6.63 -11.15
C ALA A 22 14.13 6.27 -12.14
N GLN A 23 13.37 5.22 -11.84
CA GLN A 23 12.22 4.84 -12.66
C GLN A 23 11.26 6.04 -12.72
N PRO A 24 10.75 6.42 -13.91
CA PRO A 24 9.81 7.53 -14.02
C PRO A 24 8.53 7.20 -13.24
N MET A 25 7.87 8.25 -12.73
CA MET A 25 6.55 8.09 -12.11
C MET A 25 5.57 7.39 -13.05
N PRO A 26 4.97 6.25 -12.66
CA PRO A 26 3.95 5.61 -13.48
C PRO A 26 2.75 6.52 -13.67
N GLY A 27 2.23 6.64 -14.89
CA GLY A 27 0.97 7.34 -15.15
C GLY A 27 0.97 8.84 -14.82
N ARG A 28 -0.20 9.39 -14.46
CA ARG A 28 -0.41 10.81 -14.17
C ARG A 28 -1.19 11.01 -12.89
N VAL A 29 -0.77 11.97 -12.07
CA VAL A 29 -1.49 12.36 -10.86
C VAL A 29 -2.28 13.65 -11.11
N ILE A 30 -3.53 13.67 -10.70
CA ILE A 30 -4.43 14.81 -10.79
C ILE A 30 -4.80 15.23 -9.37
N ASP A 31 -4.64 16.52 -9.07
CA ASP A 31 -5.18 17.12 -7.85
C ASP A 31 -6.67 17.38 -8.03
N LEU A 32 -7.50 16.66 -7.27
CA LEU A 32 -8.95 16.71 -7.44
C LEU A 32 -9.54 18.07 -7.04
N ALA A 33 -8.87 18.83 -6.17
CA ALA A 33 -9.34 20.16 -5.78
C ALA A 33 -9.18 21.20 -6.90
N THR A 34 -8.15 21.06 -7.74
CA THR A 34 -7.81 22.04 -8.79
C THR A 34 -8.06 21.52 -10.21
N GLY A 35 -8.26 20.21 -10.37
CA GLY A 35 -8.31 19.53 -11.66
C GLY A 35 -6.99 19.51 -12.42
N GLN A 36 -5.90 19.99 -11.82
CA GLN A 36 -4.60 20.12 -12.49
C GLN A 36 -3.75 18.86 -12.30
N ALA A 37 -2.99 18.51 -13.34
CA ALA A 37 -2.00 17.45 -13.24
C ALA A 37 -0.80 17.92 -12.41
N LEU A 38 -0.31 17.06 -11.52
CA LEU A 38 0.93 17.26 -10.79
C LEU A 38 2.07 16.59 -11.54
N ASP A 39 3.21 17.28 -11.64
CA ASP A 39 4.46 16.65 -12.02
C ASP A 39 5.04 15.82 -10.86
N GLU A 40 6.09 15.05 -11.15
CA GLU A 40 6.72 14.16 -10.16
C GLU A 40 7.18 14.91 -8.89
N ALA A 41 7.78 16.08 -9.07
CA ALA A 41 8.31 16.88 -7.97
C ALA A 41 7.17 17.43 -7.09
N GLY A 42 6.15 18.03 -7.69
CA GLY A 42 4.99 18.57 -7.00
C GLY A 42 4.19 17.49 -6.30
N PHE A 43 3.97 16.33 -6.94
CA PHE A 43 3.33 15.18 -6.32
C PHE A 43 4.09 14.69 -5.09
N THR A 44 5.40 14.42 -5.25
CA THR A 44 6.22 13.87 -4.16
C THR A 44 6.31 14.87 -3.00
N GLN A 45 6.48 16.17 -3.28
CA GLN A 45 6.52 17.21 -2.25
C GLN A 45 5.20 17.27 -1.47
N ARG A 46 4.06 17.22 -2.16
CA ARG A 46 2.73 17.22 -1.52
C ARG A 46 2.54 16.02 -0.61
N VAL A 47 2.87 14.82 -1.07
CA VAL A 47 2.69 13.59 -0.27
C VAL A 47 3.71 13.51 0.87
N ALA A 48 4.94 14.00 0.68
CA ALA A 48 5.96 14.04 1.72
C ALA A 48 5.55 14.93 2.90
N GLY A 49 4.76 15.98 2.68
CA GLY A 49 4.23 16.86 3.74
C GLY A 49 3.17 16.22 4.64
N ALA A 50 2.59 15.08 4.26
CA ALA A 50 1.51 14.44 5.01
C ALA A 50 2.06 13.44 6.06
N GLN A 51 1.48 13.48 7.27
CA GLN A 51 1.82 12.56 8.36
C GLN A 51 1.15 11.18 8.23
N ARG A 52 0.01 11.12 7.54
CA ARG A 52 -0.73 9.91 7.21
C ARG A 52 -1.11 9.98 5.74
N VAL A 53 -0.76 8.94 5.00
CA VAL A 53 -1.08 8.80 3.57
C VAL A 53 -1.84 7.50 3.41
N LEU A 54 -2.95 7.54 2.68
CA LEU A 54 -3.68 6.35 2.24
C LEU A 54 -3.54 6.25 0.74
N LEU A 55 -3.06 5.11 0.25
CA LEU A 55 -2.96 4.78 -1.16
C LEU A 55 -3.90 3.63 -1.48
N GLY A 56 -4.93 3.94 -2.27
CA GLY A 56 -5.96 3.02 -2.71
C GLY A 56 -5.60 2.33 -4.00
N GLU A 57 -5.42 1.01 -3.96
CA GLU A 57 -5.10 0.20 -5.14
C GLU A 57 -6.32 -0.50 -5.76
N ARG A 58 -6.18 -0.89 -7.02
CA ARG A 58 -6.92 -2.02 -7.60
C ARG A 58 -6.03 -3.26 -7.45
N HIS A 59 -6.43 -4.21 -6.61
CA HIS A 59 -5.58 -5.32 -6.15
C HIS A 59 -4.94 -6.18 -7.27
N ASP A 60 -5.59 -6.28 -8.43
CA ASP A 60 -5.14 -7.16 -9.51
C ASP A 60 -4.44 -6.40 -10.64
N VAL A 61 -4.09 -5.12 -10.45
CA VAL A 61 -3.47 -4.27 -11.48
C VAL A 61 -1.97 -4.12 -11.24
N GLU A 62 -1.15 -4.65 -12.14
CA GLU A 62 0.32 -4.58 -12.03
C GLU A 62 0.84 -3.14 -11.97
N ALA A 63 0.26 -2.25 -12.78
CA ALA A 63 0.63 -0.83 -12.77
C ALA A 63 0.38 -0.14 -11.42
N ASP A 64 -0.63 -0.58 -10.65
CA ASP A 64 -0.91 -0.07 -9.31
C ASP A 64 0.16 -0.51 -8.30
N HIS A 65 0.62 -1.77 -8.39
CA HIS A 65 1.74 -2.26 -7.58
C HIS A 65 3.06 -1.56 -7.92
N ALA A 66 3.32 -1.28 -9.20
CA ALA A 66 4.46 -0.48 -9.63
C ALA A 66 4.42 0.95 -9.05
N ALA A 67 3.23 1.58 -9.06
CA ALA A 67 3.02 2.90 -8.47
C ALA A 67 3.28 2.92 -6.95
N GLN A 68 2.87 1.88 -6.21
CA GLN A 68 3.15 1.78 -4.77
C GLN A 68 4.65 1.74 -4.46
N ARG A 69 5.40 0.89 -5.17
CA ARG A 69 6.86 0.78 -5.00
C ARG A 69 7.55 2.08 -5.37
N TRP A 70 7.12 2.70 -6.47
CA TRP A 70 7.64 3.98 -6.90
C TRP A 70 7.41 5.05 -5.82
N LEU A 71 6.19 5.13 -5.26
CA LEU A 71 5.85 6.13 -4.25
C LEU A 71 6.67 5.94 -2.98
N LEU A 72 6.81 4.69 -2.49
CA LEU A 72 7.62 4.41 -1.31
C LEU A 72 9.07 4.86 -1.52
N ALA A 73 9.66 4.53 -2.68
CA ALA A 73 11.02 4.93 -3.03
C ALA A 73 11.16 6.46 -3.18
N ALA A 74 10.18 7.14 -3.76
CA ALA A 74 10.16 8.60 -3.89
C ALA A 74 10.09 9.30 -2.53
N LEU A 75 9.23 8.81 -1.63
CA LEU A 75 9.10 9.35 -0.27
C LEU A 75 10.37 9.16 0.56
N GLN A 76 11.02 7.99 0.47
CA GLN A 76 12.28 7.72 1.17
C GLN A 76 13.41 8.68 0.75
N ARG A 77 13.39 9.22 -0.47
CA ARG A 77 14.35 10.24 -0.91
C ARG A 77 14.09 11.62 -0.31
N GLN A 78 12.86 11.90 0.12
CA GLN A 78 12.47 13.21 0.66
C GLN A 78 12.44 13.25 2.18
N ARG A 79 12.11 12.12 2.83
CA ARG A 79 12.01 12.04 4.29
C ARG A 79 12.11 10.60 4.81
N PRO A 80 12.45 10.42 6.09
CA PRO A 80 12.22 9.15 6.77
C PRO A 80 10.75 8.74 6.69
N GLN A 81 10.51 7.43 6.58
CA GLN A 81 9.19 6.83 6.60
C GLN A 81 9.08 5.97 7.87
N GLY A 82 8.10 6.27 8.72
CA GLY A 82 7.95 5.59 10.01
C GLY A 82 7.35 4.20 9.87
N ALA A 83 6.26 4.09 9.11
CA ALA A 83 5.56 2.82 8.94
C ALA A 83 4.96 2.63 7.54
N LEU A 84 4.83 1.36 7.16
CA LEU A 84 4.02 0.87 6.06
C LEU A 84 2.95 -0.05 6.65
N VAL A 85 1.69 0.38 6.55
CA VAL A 85 0.51 -0.39 6.96
C VAL A 85 -0.06 -1.07 5.72
N LEU A 86 -0.34 -2.37 5.81
CA LEU A 86 -0.83 -3.16 4.67
C LEU A 86 -2.15 -3.85 5.03
N GLU A 87 -3.18 -3.64 4.22
CA GLU A 87 -4.42 -4.43 4.28
C GLU A 87 -4.13 -5.94 4.10
N MET A 88 -3.08 -6.27 3.36
CA MET A 88 -2.73 -7.64 3.01
C MET A 88 -2.27 -8.46 4.22
N ILE A 89 -1.98 -7.79 5.35
CA ILE A 89 -1.53 -8.42 6.57
C ILE A 89 -2.58 -8.27 7.68
N ALA A 90 -3.07 -9.42 8.16
CA ALA A 90 -3.93 -9.48 9.34
C ALA A 90 -3.16 -9.10 10.61
N GLN A 91 -3.82 -8.36 11.52
CA GLN A 91 -3.21 -7.84 12.74
C GLN A 91 -2.68 -8.92 13.68
N GLU A 92 -3.26 -10.14 13.65
CA GLU A 92 -2.75 -11.29 14.39
C GLU A 92 -1.28 -11.64 14.03
N ARG A 93 -0.83 -11.26 12.82
CA ARG A 93 0.55 -11.48 12.37
C ARG A 93 1.53 -10.42 12.89
N GLN A 94 1.07 -9.36 13.56
CA GLN A 94 1.93 -8.26 14.00
C GLN A 94 3.12 -8.71 14.85
N ALA A 95 2.89 -9.66 15.78
CA ALA A 95 3.98 -10.20 16.61
C ALA A 95 5.04 -10.93 15.78
N ARG A 96 4.64 -11.58 14.67
CA ARG A 96 5.56 -12.22 13.72
C ARG A 96 6.34 -11.18 12.92
N LEU A 97 5.68 -10.15 12.39
CA LEU A 97 6.35 -9.03 11.70
C LEU A 97 7.44 -8.43 12.58
N GLN A 98 7.11 -8.07 13.82
CA GLN A 98 8.05 -7.47 14.76
C GLN A 98 9.26 -8.38 15.06
N ARG A 99 9.07 -9.70 15.14
CA ARG A 99 10.19 -10.65 15.30
C ARG A 99 11.11 -10.64 14.08
N VAL A 100 10.53 -10.66 12.88
CA VAL A 100 11.31 -10.61 11.63
C VAL A 100 12.06 -9.29 11.52
N GLN A 101 11.43 -8.15 11.82
CA GLN A 101 12.08 -6.85 11.78
C GLN A 101 13.23 -6.73 12.79
N ARG A 102 13.06 -7.22 14.02
CA ARG A 102 14.17 -7.30 15.00
C ARG A 102 15.29 -8.22 14.55
N TRP A 103 14.98 -9.31 13.85
CA TRP A 103 15.98 -10.22 13.30
C TRP A 103 16.77 -9.57 12.17
N LEU A 104 16.10 -8.86 11.24
CA LEU A 104 16.74 -8.09 10.18
C LEU A 104 17.61 -6.95 10.74
N ALA A 105 17.14 -6.23 11.76
CA ALA A 105 17.89 -5.15 12.41
C ALA A 105 19.21 -5.60 13.06
N LYS A 106 19.40 -6.91 13.29
CA LYS A 106 20.67 -7.50 13.76
C LYS A 106 21.66 -7.78 12.61
N GLY A 107 21.38 -7.31 11.39
CA GLY A 107 22.23 -7.49 10.21
C GLY A 107 21.99 -8.80 9.46
N ASN A 108 20.99 -9.59 9.84
CA ASN A 108 20.62 -10.78 9.10
C ASN A 108 19.97 -10.42 7.75
N ARG A 109 20.10 -11.31 6.76
CA ARG A 109 19.56 -11.11 5.41
C ARG A 109 18.65 -12.26 5.01
N ALA A 110 17.58 -11.94 4.30
CA ALA A 110 16.70 -12.89 3.66
C ALA A 110 16.45 -12.41 2.22
N ASP A 111 16.50 -13.32 1.26
CA ASP A 111 15.99 -13.06 -0.09
C ASP A 111 14.44 -13.03 -0.08
N GLY A 112 13.84 -12.79 -1.25
CA GLY A 112 12.39 -12.63 -1.36
C GLY A 112 11.60 -13.85 -0.88
N SER A 113 11.99 -15.06 -1.27
CA SER A 113 11.29 -16.30 -0.87
C SER A 113 11.46 -16.59 0.62
N ARG A 114 12.66 -16.40 1.16
CA ARG A 114 12.89 -16.55 2.60
C ARG A 114 12.15 -15.50 3.41
N LEU A 115 12.08 -14.26 2.93
CA LEU A 115 11.33 -13.20 3.59
C LEU A 115 9.83 -13.50 3.61
N GLN A 116 9.27 -13.96 2.49
CA GLN A 116 7.87 -14.41 2.39
C GLN A 116 7.56 -15.47 3.46
N GLU A 117 8.41 -16.49 3.57
CA GLU A 117 8.29 -17.56 4.56
C GLU A 117 8.41 -17.02 5.99
N LEU A 118 9.42 -16.20 6.28
CA LEU A 118 9.66 -15.63 7.62
C LEU A 118 8.48 -14.77 8.08
N LEU A 119 7.91 -13.96 7.19
CA LEU A 119 6.73 -13.14 7.48
C LEU A 119 5.47 -14.00 7.62
N GLY A 120 5.48 -15.23 7.09
CA GLY A 120 4.28 -16.05 6.98
C GLY A 120 3.24 -15.33 6.15
N TRP A 121 3.67 -14.85 4.98
CA TRP A 121 2.82 -14.12 4.06
C TRP A 121 1.58 -14.93 3.70
N ASP A 122 0.42 -14.28 3.64
CA ASP A 122 -0.83 -14.95 3.30
C ASP A 122 -0.88 -15.20 1.79
N SER A 123 -1.01 -16.48 1.40
CA SER A 123 -0.95 -16.88 -0.01
C SER A 123 -2.13 -16.39 -0.85
N ARG A 124 -3.18 -15.83 -0.22
CA ARG A 124 -4.27 -15.15 -0.94
C ARG A 124 -3.80 -13.88 -1.65
N TRP A 125 -2.72 -13.28 -1.16
CA TRP A 125 -2.10 -12.12 -1.78
C TRP A 125 -0.86 -12.57 -2.57
N PRO A 126 -0.84 -12.42 -3.90
CA PRO A 126 0.30 -12.87 -4.71
C PRO A 126 1.60 -12.21 -4.28
N TRP A 127 2.60 -12.99 -3.87
CA TRP A 127 3.89 -12.43 -3.46
C TRP A 127 4.61 -11.69 -4.59
N GLN A 128 4.36 -12.07 -5.85
CA GLN A 128 4.88 -11.36 -7.01
C GLN A 128 4.42 -9.89 -7.05
N ALA A 129 3.18 -9.61 -6.65
CA ALA A 129 2.61 -8.27 -6.61
C ALA A 129 3.18 -7.44 -5.45
N TYR A 130 3.12 -7.98 -4.23
CA TYR A 130 3.40 -7.21 -3.01
C TYR A 130 4.81 -7.36 -2.45
N GLY A 131 5.49 -8.46 -2.79
CA GLY A 131 6.77 -8.84 -2.19
C GLY A 131 7.86 -7.82 -2.45
N GLY A 132 7.85 -7.13 -3.60
CA GLY A 132 8.78 -6.03 -3.89
C GLY A 132 8.63 -4.87 -2.90
N LEU A 133 7.41 -4.40 -2.69
CA LEU A 133 7.10 -3.32 -1.73
C LEU A 133 7.54 -3.70 -0.30
N VAL A 134 7.25 -4.93 0.11
CA VAL A 134 7.60 -5.45 1.44
C VAL A 134 9.13 -5.55 1.61
N GLN A 135 9.85 -6.01 0.59
CA GLN A 135 11.31 -6.07 0.59
C GLN A 135 11.92 -4.66 0.68
N ASP A 136 11.41 -3.70 -0.10
CA ASP A 136 11.89 -2.32 -0.10
C ASP A 136 11.69 -1.67 1.29
N ALA A 137 10.54 -1.91 1.92
CA ALA A 137 10.27 -1.43 3.28
C ALA A 137 11.18 -2.07 4.34
N CYS A 138 11.38 -3.39 4.28
CA CYS A 138 12.29 -4.10 5.18
C CYS A 138 13.74 -3.64 5.03
N ALA A 139 14.22 -3.47 3.79
CA ALA A 139 15.57 -3.02 3.50
C ALA A 139 15.84 -1.60 4.03
N ALA A 140 14.83 -0.73 3.99
CA ALA A 140 14.88 0.63 4.53
C ALA A 140 14.62 0.70 6.05
N GLY A 141 14.34 -0.42 6.73
CA GLY A 141 14.04 -0.44 8.16
C GLY A 141 12.69 0.17 8.54
N ILE A 142 11.76 0.31 7.60
CA ILE A 142 10.42 0.86 7.82
C ILE A 142 9.58 -0.14 8.60
N ALA A 143 8.88 0.29 9.65
CA ALA A 143 8.02 -0.59 10.45
C ALA A 143 6.88 -1.17 9.59
N LEU A 144 6.69 -2.50 9.60
CA LEU A 144 5.60 -3.17 8.90
C LEU A 144 4.44 -3.44 9.85
N HIS A 145 3.27 -2.92 9.52
CA HIS A 145 2.08 -3.02 10.34
C HIS A 145 0.94 -3.73 9.60
N GLY A 146 0.29 -4.69 10.28
CA GLY A 146 -0.89 -5.37 9.76
C GLY A 146 -2.14 -4.52 9.89
N GLY A 147 -2.76 -4.17 8.76
CA GLY A 147 -3.94 -3.30 8.75
C GLY A 147 -5.25 -4.04 8.99
N ASN A 148 -5.30 -5.37 8.82
CA ASN A 148 -6.56 -6.07 8.57
C ASN A 148 -6.99 -6.99 9.73
N LEU A 149 -8.20 -7.53 9.61
CA LEU A 149 -8.78 -8.51 10.51
C LEU A 149 -8.13 -9.89 10.32
N SER A 150 -8.13 -10.68 11.39
CA SER A 150 -7.88 -12.12 11.33
C SER A 150 -8.99 -12.85 10.58
N ARG A 151 -8.72 -14.10 10.17
CA ARG A 151 -9.75 -14.93 9.54
C ARG A 151 -10.91 -15.21 10.51
N ALA A 152 -10.60 -15.48 11.78
CA ALA A 152 -11.62 -15.75 12.80
C ALA A 152 -12.54 -14.54 13.02
N GLU A 153 -12.01 -13.32 13.03
CA GLU A 153 -12.81 -12.09 13.12
C GLU A 153 -13.72 -11.92 11.90
N VAL A 154 -13.20 -12.18 10.69
CA VAL A 154 -14.01 -12.13 9.46
C VAL A 154 -15.15 -13.14 9.52
N ASP A 155 -14.87 -14.40 9.85
CA ASP A 155 -15.89 -15.46 9.90
C ASP A 155 -16.97 -15.16 10.96
N ALA A 156 -16.59 -14.59 12.11
CA ALA A 156 -17.53 -14.15 13.14
C ALA A 156 -18.43 -12.99 12.67
N LEU A 157 -17.87 -12.01 11.96
CA LEU A 157 -18.61 -10.87 11.43
C LEU A 157 -19.54 -11.25 10.28
N LEU A 158 -19.14 -12.19 9.43
CA LEU A 158 -20.01 -12.72 8.36
C LEU A 158 -21.28 -13.37 8.91
N ALA A 159 -21.21 -13.97 10.10
CA ALA A 159 -22.34 -14.58 10.79
C ALA A 159 -23.11 -13.59 11.69
N SER A 160 -22.63 -12.34 11.82
CA SER A 160 -23.24 -11.34 12.70
C SER A 160 -24.54 -10.78 12.12
N THR A 161 -25.50 -10.51 13.00
CA THR A 161 -26.74 -9.78 12.68
C THR A 161 -26.75 -8.36 13.24
N GLU A 162 -25.63 -7.90 13.81
CA GLU A 162 -25.51 -6.56 14.37
C GLU A 162 -25.62 -5.50 13.27
N PRO A 163 -26.32 -4.38 13.51
CA PRO A 163 -26.50 -3.34 12.51
C PRO A 163 -25.19 -2.60 12.24
N VAL A 164 -24.79 -2.57 10.97
CA VAL A 164 -23.62 -1.83 10.49
C VAL A 164 -23.90 -0.33 10.48
N ARG A 165 -22.98 0.47 11.02
CA ARG A 165 -23.06 1.95 11.04
C ARG A 165 -21.85 2.55 10.37
N PHE A 166 -22.06 3.14 9.19
CA PHE A 166 -21.00 3.84 8.48
C PHE A 166 -20.91 5.30 8.94
N PRO A 167 -19.71 5.89 8.94
CA PRO A 167 -19.49 7.28 9.33
C PRO A 167 -20.05 8.28 8.30
N VAL A 168 -20.27 7.83 7.05
CA VAL A 168 -20.83 8.64 5.96
C VAL A 168 -22.19 8.07 5.54
N ALA A 169 -23.18 8.93 5.33
CA ALA A 169 -24.58 8.55 5.17
C ALA A 169 -24.85 7.66 3.94
N ASP A 170 -24.17 7.91 2.82
CA ASP A 170 -24.32 7.18 1.55
C ASP A 170 -23.38 5.97 1.42
N ALA A 171 -22.43 5.80 2.35
CA ALA A 171 -21.42 4.73 2.29
C ALA A 171 -22.06 3.34 2.17
N ARG A 172 -23.15 3.09 2.91
CA ARG A 172 -23.87 1.81 2.85
C ARG A 172 -24.35 1.50 1.44
N GLN A 173 -24.99 2.47 0.78
CA GLN A 173 -25.52 2.31 -0.56
C GLN A 173 -24.39 2.05 -1.57
N ARG A 174 -23.33 2.84 -1.49
CA ARG A 174 -22.15 2.71 -2.37
C ARG A 174 -21.45 1.36 -2.21
N LEU A 175 -21.14 0.97 -0.98
CA LEU A 175 -20.50 -0.31 -0.69
C LEU A 175 -21.39 -1.49 -1.07
N SER A 176 -22.71 -1.38 -0.90
CA SER A 176 -23.63 -2.42 -1.35
C SER A 176 -23.58 -2.61 -2.87
N ALA A 177 -23.56 -1.51 -3.63
CA ALA A 177 -23.45 -1.57 -5.08
C ALA A 177 -22.14 -2.23 -5.53
N VAL A 178 -21.02 -1.89 -4.88
CA VAL A 178 -19.70 -2.50 -5.15
C VAL A 178 -19.71 -4.00 -4.85
N VAL A 179 -20.15 -4.40 -3.66
CA VAL A 179 -20.19 -5.81 -3.24
C VAL A 179 -21.08 -6.65 -4.17
N LEU A 180 -22.26 -6.15 -4.52
CA LEU A 180 -23.20 -6.86 -5.39
C LEU A 180 -22.70 -6.96 -6.84
N ALA A 181 -21.92 -5.99 -7.32
CA ALA A 181 -21.33 -6.03 -8.65
C ALA A 181 -20.14 -7.01 -8.74
N GLN A 182 -19.38 -7.17 -7.64
CA GLN A 182 -18.16 -7.96 -7.62
C GLN A 182 -18.38 -9.44 -7.26
N HIS A 183 -19.49 -9.76 -6.59
CA HIS A 183 -19.74 -11.11 -6.07
C HIS A 183 -21.11 -11.64 -6.53
N ALA A 184 -21.09 -12.56 -7.50
CA ALA A 184 -22.29 -13.28 -7.90
C ALA A 184 -22.90 -14.01 -6.70
N GLY A 185 -24.18 -13.73 -6.40
CA GLY A 185 -24.89 -14.34 -5.27
C GLY A 185 -24.55 -13.77 -3.90
N ALA A 186 -23.91 -12.59 -3.80
CA ALA A 186 -23.62 -11.95 -2.51
C ALA A 186 -24.83 -11.40 -1.77
N ALA A 187 -26.00 -11.26 -2.42
CA ALA A 187 -27.18 -10.65 -1.81
C ALA A 187 -27.57 -11.24 -0.43
N PRO A 188 -27.56 -12.58 -0.21
CA PRO A 188 -27.86 -13.16 1.10
C PRO A 188 -26.80 -12.86 2.17
N MET A 189 -25.57 -12.53 1.76
CA MET A 189 -24.43 -12.27 2.65
C MET A 189 -24.11 -10.78 2.78
N LEU A 190 -24.90 -9.89 2.17
CA LEU A 190 -24.58 -8.46 2.06
C LEU A 190 -24.35 -7.81 3.43
N GLU A 191 -25.22 -8.05 4.40
CA GLU A 191 -25.07 -7.46 5.74
C GLU A 191 -23.78 -7.90 6.44
N GLY A 192 -23.45 -9.19 6.37
CA GLY A 192 -22.19 -9.72 6.90
C GLY A 192 -20.97 -9.14 6.18
N MET A 193 -21.03 -9.00 4.85
CA MET A 193 -19.95 -8.38 4.06
C MET A 193 -19.76 -6.90 4.41
N LEU A 194 -20.85 -6.15 4.62
CA LEU A 194 -20.80 -4.76 5.08
C LEU A 194 -20.24 -4.65 6.51
N ALA A 195 -20.56 -5.60 7.39
CA ALA A 195 -20.00 -5.65 8.74
C ALA A 195 -18.48 -5.91 8.70
N VAL A 196 -18.04 -6.83 7.84
CA VAL A 196 -16.61 -7.07 7.58
C VAL A 196 -15.95 -5.80 7.05
N GLN A 197 -16.53 -5.14 6.04
CA GLN A 197 -16.00 -3.90 5.46
C GLN A 197 -15.79 -2.82 6.54
N GLN A 198 -16.83 -2.52 7.32
CA GLN A 198 -16.78 -1.56 8.41
C GLN A 198 -15.68 -1.89 9.43
N ALA A 199 -15.57 -3.16 9.83
CA ALA A 199 -14.60 -3.60 10.82
C ALA A 199 -13.16 -3.55 10.28
N ARG A 200 -12.94 -3.87 9.01
CA ARG A 200 -11.64 -3.71 8.34
C ARG A 200 -11.20 -2.26 8.33
N ASP A 201 -12.09 -1.36 7.91
CA ASP A 201 -11.82 0.08 7.84
C ASP A 201 -11.53 0.65 9.23
N THR A 202 -12.29 0.23 10.23
CA THR A 202 -12.05 0.60 11.64
C THR A 202 -10.68 0.12 12.11
N ARG A 203 -10.31 -1.14 11.83
CA ARG A 203 -9.00 -1.71 12.20
C ARG A 203 -7.86 -0.95 11.52
N MET A 204 -7.96 -0.73 10.21
CA MET A 204 -6.94 0.00 9.45
C MET A 204 -6.78 1.44 9.96
N ALA A 205 -7.88 2.13 10.28
CA ALA A 205 -7.81 3.47 10.87
C ALA A 205 -7.09 3.49 12.22
N GLN A 206 -7.40 2.54 13.11
CA GLN A 206 -6.73 2.41 14.41
C GLN A 206 -5.24 2.12 14.28
N VAL A 207 -4.87 1.19 13.41
CA VAL A 207 -3.46 0.85 13.16
C VAL A 207 -2.75 2.04 12.54
N LEU A 208 -3.33 2.70 11.54
CA LEU A 208 -2.74 3.87 10.90
C LEU A 208 -2.54 5.03 11.88
N ALA A 209 -3.54 5.34 12.72
CA ALA A 209 -3.46 6.43 13.70
C ALA A 209 -2.33 6.20 14.71
N THR A 210 -2.16 4.96 15.18
CA THR A 210 -1.16 4.59 16.20
C THR A 210 0.23 4.25 15.64
N SER A 211 0.38 4.14 14.31
CA SER A 211 1.65 3.83 13.66
C SER A 211 2.65 4.99 13.75
N PRO A 212 3.97 4.71 13.81
CA PRO A 212 5.00 5.74 13.73
C PRO A 212 4.82 6.65 12.50
N ALA A 213 4.75 7.96 12.77
CA ALA A 213 4.63 8.97 11.72
C ALA A 213 5.98 9.24 11.03
N PRO A 214 5.99 9.54 9.73
CA PRO A 214 4.85 9.46 8.83
C PRO A 214 4.54 8.01 8.43
N ALA A 215 3.25 7.70 8.22
CA ALA A 215 2.79 6.35 7.89
C ALA A 215 2.04 6.32 6.55
N LEU A 216 2.32 5.28 5.75
CA LEU A 216 1.65 4.99 4.48
C LEU A 216 0.79 3.74 4.66
N LEU A 217 -0.51 3.85 4.41
CA LEU A 217 -1.41 2.71 4.27
C LEU A 217 -1.56 2.37 2.79
N VAL A 218 -1.36 1.10 2.43
CA VAL A 218 -1.78 0.53 1.14
C VAL A 218 -2.93 -0.43 1.40
N ALA A 219 -4.06 -0.16 0.74
CA ALA A 219 -5.29 -0.93 0.82
C ALA A 219 -6.08 -0.80 -0.48
N GLY A 220 -7.06 -1.66 -0.70
CA GLY A 220 -7.98 -1.59 -1.82
C GLY A 220 -8.69 -0.24 -1.86
N ARG A 221 -8.97 0.29 -3.06
CA ARG A 221 -9.46 1.66 -3.25
C ARG A 221 -10.65 2.02 -2.35
N TRP A 222 -11.61 1.12 -2.18
CA TRP A 222 -12.83 1.38 -1.40
C TRP A 222 -12.55 1.55 0.10
N HIS A 223 -11.44 1.01 0.59
CA HIS A 223 -10.97 1.21 1.95
C HIS A 223 -10.37 2.61 2.17
N VAL A 224 -9.86 3.29 1.15
CA VAL A 224 -9.17 4.57 1.34
C VAL A 224 -10.02 5.80 1.05
N LEU A 225 -11.11 5.67 0.29
CA LEU A 225 -11.95 6.82 -0.07
C LEU A 225 -12.67 7.39 1.16
N ARG A 226 -12.76 8.72 1.21
CA ARG A 226 -13.41 9.44 2.33
C ARG A 226 -14.87 9.06 2.50
N GLY A 227 -15.57 8.77 1.40
CA GLY A 227 -16.98 8.42 1.45
C GLY A 227 -17.30 6.95 1.76
N THR A 228 -16.31 6.05 1.85
CA THR A 228 -16.57 4.62 2.12
C THR A 228 -15.73 4.00 3.23
N GLY A 229 -14.51 4.48 3.47
CA GLY A 229 -13.52 3.69 4.20
C GLY A 229 -12.86 4.38 5.37
N VAL A 230 -11.59 4.03 5.57
CA VAL A 230 -10.69 4.40 6.66
C VAL A 230 -10.76 5.87 7.08
N PRO A 231 -10.81 6.89 6.19
CA PRO A 231 -10.84 8.28 6.64
C PRO A 231 -11.99 8.61 7.58
N GLY A 232 -13.15 7.97 7.41
CA GLY A 232 -14.32 8.20 8.28
C GLY A 232 -14.17 7.61 9.69
N TYR A 233 -13.18 6.74 9.92
CA TYR A 233 -12.89 6.11 11.21
C TYR A 233 -11.62 6.65 11.87
N LEU A 234 -10.90 7.58 11.23
CA LEU A 234 -9.75 8.24 11.83
C LEU A 234 -10.19 9.25 12.90
N PRO A 235 -9.41 9.40 13.99
CA PRO A 235 -9.64 10.49 14.93
C PRO A 235 -9.62 11.86 14.22
N PRO A 236 -10.46 12.83 14.58
CA PRO A 236 -10.51 14.15 13.92
C PRO A 236 -9.16 14.88 13.88
N ALA A 237 -8.30 14.63 14.87
CA ALA A 237 -6.96 15.22 14.96
C ALA A 237 -5.89 14.50 14.09
N THR A 238 -6.28 13.49 13.30
CA THR A 238 -5.38 12.71 12.44
C THR A 238 -5.72 12.98 10.96
N PRO A 239 -5.33 14.15 10.41
CA PRO A 239 -5.53 14.43 9.00
C PRO A 239 -4.73 13.42 8.16
N ALA A 240 -5.35 12.97 7.07
CA ALA A 240 -4.72 12.03 6.17
C ALA A 240 -4.96 12.45 4.72
N LEU A 241 -3.89 12.32 3.91
CA LEU A 241 -3.92 12.54 2.48
C LEU A 241 -4.34 11.25 1.78
N VAL A 242 -5.39 11.33 0.97
CA VAL A 242 -5.99 10.20 0.26
C VAL A 242 -5.60 10.25 -1.22
N ILE A 243 -4.95 9.17 -1.67
CA ILE A 243 -4.58 8.94 -3.06
C ILE A 243 -5.35 7.71 -3.54
N ALA A 244 -6.07 7.82 -4.65
CA ALA A 244 -6.75 6.68 -5.25
C ALA A 244 -6.16 6.39 -6.64
N LEU A 245 -5.72 5.15 -6.85
CA LEU A 245 -5.33 4.65 -8.16
C LEU A 245 -6.58 4.33 -8.99
N ALA A 246 -6.51 4.62 -10.29
CA ALA A 246 -7.64 4.52 -11.19
C ALA A 246 -7.22 4.17 -12.63
N ALA A 247 -8.15 3.54 -13.35
CA ALA A 247 -8.03 3.31 -14.79
C ALA A 247 -8.14 4.62 -15.58
N PRO A 248 -7.61 4.69 -16.81
CA PRO A 248 -7.94 5.77 -17.75
C PRO A 248 -9.45 5.90 -17.94
N GLY A 249 -9.96 7.13 -17.78
CA GLY A 249 -11.39 7.43 -17.95
C GLY A 249 -12.23 7.25 -16.68
N GLU A 250 -11.70 6.63 -15.63
CA GLU A 250 -12.33 6.69 -14.31
C GLU A 250 -12.19 8.08 -13.70
N ALA A 251 -13.27 8.55 -13.08
CA ALA A 251 -13.30 9.80 -12.33
C ALA A 251 -13.69 9.52 -10.87
N LEU A 252 -13.21 10.37 -9.96
CA LEU A 252 -13.63 10.41 -8.57
C LEU A 252 -14.10 11.81 -8.23
N ASP A 253 -15.05 11.88 -7.29
CA ASP A 253 -15.49 13.15 -6.74
C ASP A 253 -14.39 13.76 -5.86
N VAL A 254 -14.31 15.10 -5.83
CA VAL A 254 -13.36 15.84 -4.98
C VAL A 254 -13.56 15.55 -3.48
N GLY A 255 -14.76 15.13 -3.09
CA GLY A 255 -15.08 14.70 -1.73
C GLY A 255 -14.51 13.33 -1.36
N ASP A 256 -14.09 12.50 -2.31
CA ASP A 256 -13.67 11.12 -2.06
C ASP A 256 -12.14 10.96 -1.86
N ALA A 257 -11.32 11.80 -2.49
CA ALA A 257 -9.87 11.74 -2.39
C ALA A 257 -9.22 13.11 -2.61
N ASP A 258 -7.95 13.26 -2.20
CA ASP A 258 -7.17 14.47 -2.51
C ASP A 258 -6.55 14.37 -3.91
N LEU A 259 -6.05 13.18 -4.26
CA LEU A 259 -5.32 12.92 -5.50
C LEU A 259 -5.89 11.69 -6.23
N LEU A 260 -6.09 11.83 -7.53
CA LEU A 260 -6.41 10.72 -8.44
C LEU A 260 -5.15 10.36 -9.22
N TRP A 261 -4.66 9.14 -9.06
CA TRP A 261 -3.47 8.64 -9.75
C TRP A 261 -3.89 7.68 -10.86
N VAL A 262 -3.91 8.18 -12.09
CA VAL A 262 -4.29 7.40 -13.26
C VAL A 262 -3.07 6.66 -13.78
N THR A 263 -3.07 5.33 -13.64
CA THR A 263 -2.08 4.44 -14.21
C THR A 263 -2.59 3.87 -15.53
N ALA A 264 -1.69 3.36 -16.38
CA ALA A 264 -2.12 2.71 -17.61
C ALA A 264 -2.90 1.42 -17.26
N ASP A 265 -3.95 1.14 -18.02
CA ASP A 265 -4.48 -0.22 -18.08
C ASP A 265 -3.54 -1.05 -18.97
N GLU A 266 -3.36 -2.33 -18.63
CA GLU A 266 -2.71 -3.29 -19.51
C GLU A 266 -3.66 -3.77 -20.61
#